data_AF-A0A0F9M4D4-F1
#
_entry.id   AF-A0A0F9M4D4-F1
#
_cell.length_a   1.000
_cell.length_b   1.000
_cell.length_c   1.000
_cell.angle_alpha   90.00
_cell.angle_beta   90.00
_cell.angle_gamma   90.00
#
_symmetry.space_group_name_H-M   'P 1'
#
loop_
_entity.id
_entity.type
_entity.pdbx_description
1 polymer ?
#
loop_
_entity_poly.entity_id
_entity_poly.type
_entity_poly.pdbx_seq_one_letter_code
_entity_poly.pdbx_strand_id
1 'polypeptide(L)'
;MKTIQSKLAVVFCIFLALGVAGIVLAFMNSQKDDGAVINLAGKQRMLTQKMSKEAIALSQGVGSKGSLEKTINLFDKTLKGLISGDKELNLPATTNPKILAQLNHV
;
A
#
# COMPACT_ATOMS: atom_id res chain seq x y z
N MET A 1 36.41 0.10 41.81
CA MET A 1 35.12 0.79 41.57
C MET A 1 34.93 1.27 40.12
N LYS A 2 35.89 2.01 39.51
CA LYS A 2 35.74 2.54 38.14
C LYS A 2 35.47 1.48 37.05
N THR A 3 36.07 0.29 37.16
CA THR A 3 35.87 -0.82 36.22
C THR A 3 34.49 -1.47 36.28
N ILE A 4 33.83 -1.47 37.44
CA ILE A 4 32.47 -2.01 37.61
C ILE A 4 31.44 -1.03 37.03
N GLN A 5 31.63 0.27 37.26
CA GLN A 5 30.77 1.32 36.70
C GLN A 5 30.81 1.33 35.16
N SER A 6 31.99 1.18 34.54
CA SER A 6 32.09 1.06 33.07
C SER A 6 31.38 -0.17 32.54
N LYS A 7 31.49 -1.33 33.21
CA LYS A 7 30.75 -2.55 32.80
C LYS A 7 29.25 -2.36 32.88
N LEU A 8 28.76 -1.73 33.95
CA LEU A 8 27.33 -1.44 34.13
C LEU A 8 26.81 -0.47 33.04
N ALA A 9 27.60 0.55 32.72
CA ALA A 9 27.27 1.51 31.65
C ALA A 9 27.19 0.83 30.28
N VAL A 10 28.11 -0.09 29.96
CA VAL A 10 28.08 -0.86 28.70
C VAL A 10 26.82 -1.72 28.62
N VAL A 11 26.46 -2.44 29.69
CA VAL A 11 25.24 -3.25 29.72
C VAL A 11 23.98 -2.38 29.55
N PHE A 12 23.94 -1.22 30.21
CA PHE A 12 22.85 -0.27 30.07
C PHE A 12 22.73 0.27 28.64
N CYS A 13 23.85 0.63 28.00
CA CYS A 13 23.87 1.06 26.60
C CYS A 13 23.40 -0.04 25.65
N ILE A 14 23.79 -1.30 25.88
CA ILE A 14 23.32 -2.45 25.08
C ILE A 14 21.81 -2.61 25.26
N PHE A 15 21.30 -2.53 26.48
CA PHE A 15 19.87 -2.63 26.76
C PHE A 15 19.07 -1.51 26.08
N LEU A 16 19.57 -0.27 26.13
CA LEU A 16 19.00 0.87 25.41
C LEU A 16 19.00 0.64 23.90
N ALA A 17 20.12 0.18 23.33
CA ALA A 17 20.23 -0.09 21.90
C ALA A 17 19.24 -1.18 21.45
N LEU A 18 19.09 -2.25 22.23
CA LEU A 18 18.11 -3.30 21.97
C LEU A 18 16.66 -2.79 22.07
N GLY A 19 16.37 -1.94 23.05
CA GLY A 19 15.06 -1.29 23.19
C GLY A 19 14.71 -0.43 21.98
N VAL A 20 15.63 0.42 21.53
CA VAL A 20 15.44 1.26 20.34
C VAL A 20 15.27 0.40 19.09
N ALA A 21 16.10 -0.63 18.90
CA ALA A 21 15.98 -1.54 17.76
C ALA A 21 14.62 -2.26 17.74
N GLY A 22 14.12 -2.70 18.89
CA GLY A 22 12.79 -3.31 19.02
C GLY A 22 11.67 -2.36 18.61
N ILE A 23 11.75 -1.10 19.02
CA ILE A 23 10.77 -0.05 18.64
C ILE A 23 10.81 0.16 17.12
N VAL A 24 11.99 0.34 16.52
CA VAL A 24 12.14 0.56 15.06
C VAL A 24 11.54 -0.60 14.27
N LEU A 25 11.81 -1.85 14.66
CA LEU A 25 11.27 -3.03 13.98
C LEU A 25 9.74 -3.11 14.08
N ALA A 26 9.17 -2.75 15.24
CA ALA A 26 7.72 -2.68 15.41
C ALA A 26 7.10 -1.62 14.49
N PHE A 27 7.67 -0.41 14.44
CA PHE A 27 7.19 0.66 13.55
C PHE A 27 7.31 0.30 12.07
N MET A 28 8.37 -0.39 11.65
CA MET A 28 8.51 -0.85 10.26
C MET A 28 7.46 -1.91 9.89
N ASN A 29 7.14 -2.83 10.81
CA ASN A 29 6.09 -3.82 10.56
C ASN A 29 4.70 -3.19 10.45
N SER A 30 4.40 -2.17 11.26
CA SER A 30 3.11 -1.46 11.18
C SER A 30 2.90 -0.68 9.87
N GLN A 31 3.97 -0.33 9.16
CA GLN A 31 3.91 0.48 7.92
C GLN A 31 4.00 -0.36 6.64
N LYS A 32 4.19 -1.69 6.72
CA LYS A 32 4.38 -2.54 5.53
C LYS A 32 3.19 -2.48 4.56
N ASP A 33 1.98 -2.36 5.08
CA ASP A 33 0.76 -2.41 4.28
C ASP A 33 0.49 -1.07 3.57
N ASP A 34 0.99 0.05 4.09
CA ASP A 34 0.80 1.38 3.52
C ASP A 34 1.40 1.51 2.12
N GLY A 35 2.54 0.84 1.88
CA GLY A 35 3.19 0.83 0.57
C GLY A 35 2.33 0.19 -0.53
N ALA A 36 1.64 -0.91 -0.20
CA ALA A 36 0.75 -1.59 -1.13
C ALA A 36 -0.47 -0.72 -1.47
N VAL A 37 -1.07 -0.08 -0.45
CA VAL A 37 -2.20 0.84 -0.60
C VAL A 37 -1.84 2.02 -1.51
N ILE A 38 -0.72 2.70 -1.24
CA ILE A 38 -0.28 3.86 -2.04
C ILE A 38 -0.02 3.47 -3.50
N ASN A 39 0.66 2.34 -3.72
CA ASN A 39 0.97 1.87 -5.07
C ASN A 39 -0.30 1.53 -5.86
N LEU A 40 -1.27 0.83 -5.25
CA LEU A 40 -2.54 0.50 -5.93
C LEU A 40 -3.43 1.73 -6.14
N ALA A 41 -3.46 2.66 -5.19
CA ALA A 41 -4.14 3.95 -5.37
C ALA A 41 -3.52 4.75 -6.54
N GLY A 42 -2.20 4.77 -6.64
CA GLY A 42 -1.49 5.33 -7.80
C GLY A 42 -1.84 4.62 -9.11
N LYS A 43 -1.95 3.29 -9.06
CA LYS A 43 -2.33 2.45 -10.19
C LYS A 43 -3.72 2.79 -10.74
N GLN A 44 -4.66 3.24 -9.92
CA GLN A 44 -5.98 3.72 -10.40
C GLN A 44 -5.84 4.78 -11.50
N ARG A 45 -4.95 5.76 -11.30
CA ARG A 45 -4.71 6.83 -12.30
C ARG A 45 -4.12 6.29 -13.60
N MET A 46 -3.23 5.31 -13.51
CA MET A 46 -2.67 4.66 -14.70
C MET A 46 -3.75 3.86 -15.43
N LEU A 47 -4.59 3.13 -14.70
CA LEU A 47 -5.65 2.30 -15.28
C LEU A 47 -6.71 3.13 -15.99
N THR A 48 -7.12 4.29 -15.46
CA THR A 48 -8.06 5.18 -16.16
C THR A 48 -7.49 5.67 -17.50
N GLN A 49 -6.23 6.09 -17.52
CA GLN A 49 -5.56 6.50 -18.76
C GLN A 49 -5.43 5.33 -19.75
N LYS A 50 -5.14 4.12 -19.25
CA LYS A 50 -5.05 2.90 -20.07
C LYS A 50 -6.41 2.51 -20.66
N MET A 51 -7.50 2.61 -19.89
CA MET A 51 -8.86 2.40 -20.39
C MET A 51 -9.21 3.40 -21.50
N SER A 52 -8.90 4.70 -21.31
CA SER A 52 -9.12 5.71 -22.35
C SER A 52 -8.35 5.39 -23.64
N LYS A 53 -7.06 5.02 -23.52
CA LYS A 53 -6.24 4.63 -24.67
C LYS A 53 -6.82 3.40 -25.40
N GLU A 54 -7.23 2.38 -24.65
CA GLU A 54 -7.78 1.14 -25.21
C GLU A 54 -9.16 1.37 -25.86
N ALA A 55 -10.00 2.24 -25.28
CA ALA A 55 -11.27 2.65 -25.88
C ALA A 55 -11.07 3.41 -27.20
N ILE A 56 -10.11 4.33 -27.26
CA ILE A 56 -9.77 5.04 -28.49
C ILE A 56 -9.24 4.06 -29.55
N ALA A 57 -8.32 3.16 -29.18
CA ALA A 57 -7.80 2.15 -30.09
C ALA A 57 -8.92 1.25 -30.65
N LEU A 58 -9.92 0.89 -29.82
CA LEU A 58 -11.10 0.17 -30.25
C LEU A 58 -11.94 0.94 -31.25
N SER A 59 -12.15 2.24 -31.03
CA SER A 59 -12.89 3.10 -31.97
C SER A 59 -12.21 3.23 -33.33
N GLN A 60 -10.89 3.05 -33.38
CA GLN A 60 -10.08 3.07 -34.60
C GLN A 60 -9.95 1.68 -35.26
N GLY A 61 -10.57 0.64 -34.71
CA GLY A 61 -10.53 -0.72 -35.28
C GLY A 61 -9.21 -1.47 -35.06
N VAL A 62 -8.26 -0.91 -34.30
CA VAL A 62 -6.95 -1.52 -34.01
C VAL A 62 -6.85 -2.08 -32.60
N GLY A 63 -7.85 -1.84 -31.76
CA GLY A 63 -7.92 -2.27 -30.36
C GLY A 63 -8.57 -3.65 -30.15
N SER A 64 -8.41 -4.18 -28.95
CA SER A 64 -9.04 -5.45 -28.51
C SER A 64 -10.01 -5.20 -27.36
N LYS A 65 -11.26 -5.66 -27.52
CA LYS A 65 -12.31 -5.51 -26.52
C LYS A 65 -11.94 -6.24 -25.22
N GLY A 66 -11.31 -7.41 -25.36
CA GLY A 66 -10.82 -8.18 -24.22
C GLY A 66 -9.70 -7.48 -23.45
N SER A 67 -8.87 -6.66 -24.10
CA SER A 67 -7.86 -5.87 -23.39
C SER A 67 -8.50 -4.76 -22.54
N LEU A 68 -9.47 -4.04 -23.10
CA LEU A 68 -10.21 -3.02 -22.37
C LEU A 68 -10.98 -3.62 -21.18
N GLU A 69 -11.70 -4.72 -21.40
CA GLU A 69 -12.44 -5.44 -20.34
C GLU A 69 -11.51 -5.90 -19.21
N LYS A 70 -10.32 -6.43 -19.54
CA LYS A 70 -9.31 -6.79 -18.52
C LYS A 70 -8.85 -5.58 -17.71
N THR A 71 -8.64 -4.43 -18.35
CA THR A 71 -8.24 -3.21 -17.65
C THR A 71 -9.36 -2.69 -16.74
N ILE A 72 -10.62 -2.71 -17.20
CA ILE A 72 -11.80 -2.36 -16.39
C ILE A 72 -11.92 -3.27 -15.18
N ASN A 73 -11.86 -4.60 -15.39
CA ASN A 73 -11.96 -5.57 -14.29
C ASN A 73 -10.83 -5.40 -13.27
N LEU A 74 -9.62 -5.07 -13.73
CA LEU A 74 -8.50 -4.80 -12.82
C LEU A 74 -8.71 -3.51 -12.03
N PHE A 75 -9.23 -2.45 -12.65
CA PHE A 75 -9.60 -1.21 -11.98
C PHE A 75 -10.64 -1.49 -10.88
N ASP A 76 -11.74 -2.18 -11.22
CA ASP A 76 -12.80 -2.52 -10.27
C ASP A 76 -12.33 -3.40 -9.11
N LYS A 77 -11.52 -4.44 -9.40
CA LYS A 77 -10.97 -5.31 -8.36
C LYS A 77 -10.13 -4.51 -7.36
N THR A 78 -9.26 -3.65 -7.87
CA THR A 78 -8.35 -2.87 -7.03
C THR A 78 -9.06 -1.74 -6.30
N LEU A 79 -10.08 -1.09 -6.88
CA LEU A 79 -10.92 -0.11 -6.19
C LEU A 79 -11.72 -0.76 -5.04
N LYS A 80 -12.34 -1.91 -5.28
CA LYS A 80 -13.01 -2.68 -4.22
C LYS A 80 -12.04 -3.08 -3.11
N GLY A 81 -10.85 -3.54 -3.48
CA GLY A 81 -9.80 -3.84 -2.50
C GLY A 81 -9.40 -2.63 -1.66
N LEU A 82 -9.35 -1.42 -2.23
CA LEU A 82 -9.05 -0.19 -1.47
C LEU A 82 -10.19 0.21 -0.50
N ILE A 83 -11.43 -0.16 -0.82
CA ILE A 83 -12.61 0.12 0.01
C ILE A 83 -12.75 -0.92 1.13
N SER A 84 -12.84 -2.21 0.78
CA SER A 84 -13.20 -3.30 1.70
C SER A 84 -12.02 -4.15 2.17
N GLY A 85 -10.82 -3.88 1.66
CA GLY A 85 -9.66 -4.77 1.83
C GLY A 85 -9.68 -5.93 0.84
N ASP A 86 -8.49 -6.47 0.55
CA ASP A 86 -8.29 -7.65 -0.29
C ASP A 86 -6.99 -8.35 0.12
N LYS A 87 -7.10 -9.60 0.60
CA LYS A 87 -5.96 -10.39 1.07
C LYS A 87 -5.00 -10.80 -0.05
N GLU A 88 -5.50 -11.02 -1.26
CA GLU A 88 -4.64 -11.36 -2.41
C GLU A 88 -3.80 -10.17 -2.84
N LEU A 89 -4.34 -8.96 -2.69
CA LEU A 89 -3.67 -7.70 -3.03
C LEU A 89 -2.87 -7.10 -1.87
N ASN A 90 -2.84 -7.75 -0.70
CA ASN A 90 -2.27 -7.23 0.54
C ASN A 90 -2.83 -5.84 0.89
N LEU A 91 -4.14 -5.66 0.76
CA LEU A 91 -4.84 -4.43 1.09
C LEU A 91 -5.62 -4.57 2.40
N PRO A 92 -5.33 -3.76 3.43
CA PRO A 92 -6.20 -3.62 4.57
C PRO A 92 -7.47 -2.85 4.18
N ALA A 93 -8.59 -3.13 4.87
CA ALA A 93 -9.81 -2.35 4.69
C ALA A 93 -9.63 -0.93 5.22
N THR A 94 -10.13 0.08 4.49
CA THR A 94 -10.07 1.46 4.98
C THR A 94 -11.17 1.69 6.02
N THR A 95 -10.80 2.25 7.17
CA THR A 95 -11.73 2.60 8.26
C THR A 95 -11.96 4.10 8.37
N ASN A 96 -11.19 4.91 7.63
CA ASN A 96 -11.29 6.35 7.67
C ASN A 96 -12.51 6.83 6.86
N PRO A 97 -13.50 7.48 7.50
CA PRO A 97 -14.76 7.86 6.82
C PRO A 97 -14.54 8.87 5.68
N LYS A 98 -13.52 9.74 5.78
CA LYS A 98 -13.22 10.71 4.70
C LYS A 98 -12.64 10.02 3.47
N ILE A 99 -11.75 9.04 3.67
CA ILE A 99 -11.16 8.27 2.58
C ILE A 99 -12.23 7.40 1.92
N LEU A 100 -13.07 6.75 2.73
CA LEU A 100 -14.18 5.95 2.23
C LEU A 100 -15.17 6.77 1.40
N ALA A 101 -15.53 7.97 1.88
CA ALA A 101 -16.37 8.89 1.13
C ALA A 101 -15.73 9.28 -0.22
N GLN A 102 -14.43 9.55 -0.24
CA GLN A 102 -13.71 9.89 -1.47
C GLN A 102 -13.64 8.72 -2.47
N LEU A 103 -13.45 7.49 -1.99
CA LEU A 103 -13.40 6.29 -2.84
C LEU A 103 -14.78 5.95 -3.43
N ASN A 104 -15.86 6.20 -2.68
CA ASN A 104 -17.23 5.99 -3.16
C ASN A 104 -17.73 7.10 -4.10
N HIS A 105 -17.00 8.20 -4.23
CA HIS A 105 -17.30 9.27 -5.18
C HIS A 105 -16.74 8.98 -6.58
N VAL A 106 -15.83 8.01 -6.71
CA VAL A 106 -15.25 7.58 -8.00
C VAL A 106 -16.24 6.70 -8.75
#